data_AF-A0A7S2IM94-F1
#
_entry.id   AF-A0A7S2IM94-F1
#
_cell.length_a   1.000
_cell.length_b   1.000
_cell.length_c   1.000
_cell.angle_alpha   90.00
_cell.angle_beta   90.00
_cell.angle_gamma   90.00
#
_symmetry.space_group_name_H-M   'P 1'
#
loop_
_entity.id
_entity.type
_entity.pdbx_description
1 polymer ?
#
loop_
_entity_poly.entity_id
_entity_poly.type
_entity_poly.pdbx_seq_one_letter_code
_entity_poly.pdbx_strand_id
1 'polypeptide(L)'
;HALSGLAHGMVRFWHVTDAHVNLFHSRKGDVRDMCRSAAPDATLRPGKFGHFNCDPSLSTTSVILQRMAEFEPAPAFILFGGDTFGHVPPERESAPSVRKSHRAVAGALREHFPKTLLLPALGNHDTWPYFAA
;
A
#
# COMPACT_ATOMS: atom_id res chain seq x y z
N HIS A 1 -24.94 2.27 17.88
CA HIS A 1 -24.13 1.87 19.05
C HIS A 1 -22.65 2.30 19.01
N ALA A 2 -22.08 2.76 17.89
CA ALA A 2 -20.63 2.99 17.79
C ALA A 2 -20.10 4.37 18.23
N LEU A 3 -20.96 5.35 18.60
CA LEU A 3 -20.49 6.74 18.83
C LEU A 3 -21.01 7.39 20.13
N SER A 4 -21.65 6.64 21.03
CA SER A 4 -22.36 7.22 22.18
C SER A 4 -21.49 7.46 23.43
N GLY A 5 -20.17 7.68 23.26
CA GLY A 5 -19.23 7.77 24.39
C GLY A 5 -18.14 8.83 24.27
N LEU A 6 -18.21 9.75 23.31
CA LEU A 6 -17.21 10.81 23.17
C LEU A 6 -17.52 11.96 24.13
N ALA A 7 -17.17 11.78 25.40
CA ALA A 7 -16.88 12.90 26.28
C ALA A 7 -15.70 13.67 25.68
N HIS A 8 -15.94 14.83 25.05
CA HIS A 8 -14.96 15.80 24.50
C HIS A 8 -13.49 15.32 24.42
N GLY A 9 -13.25 14.28 23.62
CA GLY A 9 -11.95 13.62 23.49
C GLY A 9 -11.37 13.86 22.10
N MET A 10 -10.04 13.94 22.01
CA MET A 10 -9.32 14.05 20.75
C MET A 10 -9.54 12.78 19.91
N VAL A 11 -10.16 12.92 18.74
CA VAL A 11 -10.31 11.82 17.78
C VAL A 11 -9.02 11.71 16.96
N ARG A 12 -8.45 10.51 16.90
CA ARG A 12 -7.26 10.19 16.11
C ARG A 12 -7.63 9.16 15.05
N PHE A 13 -7.16 9.37 13.84
CA PHE A 13 -7.36 8.48 12.71
C PHE A 13 -6.09 8.47 11.86
N TRP A 14 -5.90 7.39 11.10
CA TRP A 14 -4.85 7.34 10.09
C TRP A 14 -5.41 7.70 8.72
N HIS A 15 -4.64 8.46 7.96
CA HIS A 15 -4.84 8.61 6.52
C HIS A 15 -3.64 7.97 5.81
N VAL A 16 -3.91 6.98 4.97
CA VAL A 16 -2.92 6.26 4.17
C VAL A 16 -3.37 6.29 2.72
N THR A 17 -2.48 6.61 1.80
CA THR A 17 -2.79 6.71 0.36
C THR A 17 -1.60 6.24 -0.45
N ASP A 18 -1.81 5.98 -1.74
CA ASP A 18 -0.77 5.71 -2.73
C ASP A 18 0.15 4.55 -2.30
N ALA A 19 -0.47 3.48 -1.78
CA ALA A 19 0.27 2.34 -1.24
C ALA A 19 1.15 1.68 -2.32
N HIS A 20 0.69 1.72 -3.58
CA HIS A 20 1.34 1.23 -4.79
C HIS A 20 2.14 -0.05 -4.56
N VAL A 21 1.50 -1.09 -4.01
CA VAL A 21 2.22 -2.31 -3.69
C VAL A 21 2.64 -3.02 -4.98
N ASN A 22 3.95 -3.25 -5.12
CA ASN A 22 4.50 -4.09 -6.15
C ASN A 22 4.73 -5.50 -5.58
N LEU A 23 3.79 -6.39 -5.86
CA LEU A 23 3.85 -7.80 -5.43
C LEU A 23 4.91 -8.62 -6.17
N PHE A 24 5.55 -8.05 -7.20
CA PHE A 24 6.59 -8.71 -7.99
C PHE A 24 8.00 -8.20 -7.62
N HIS A 25 8.10 -7.19 -6.74
CA HIS A 25 9.37 -6.66 -6.27
C HIS A 25 10.19 -7.73 -5.54
N SER A 26 11.41 -8.01 -6.03
CA SER A 26 12.37 -8.90 -5.37
C SER A 26 13.59 -8.14 -4.88
N ARG A 27 13.95 -8.36 -3.61
CA ARG A 27 15.17 -7.79 -3.00
C ARG A 27 16.47 -8.22 -3.68
N LYS A 28 16.42 -9.31 -4.45
CA LYS A 28 17.58 -9.84 -5.20
C LYS A 28 17.52 -9.49 -6.69
N GLY A 29 16.43 -8.89 -7.16
CA GLY A 29 16.29 -8.59 -8.58
C GLY A 29 16.86 -7.22 -8.95
N ASP A 30 16.80 -6.94 -10.25
CA ASP A 30 17.30 -5.71 -10.86
C ASP A 30 16.21 -4.63 -10.81
N VAL A 31 16.58 -3.42 -10.38
CA VAL A 31 15.65 -2.28 -10.36
C VAL A 31 15.14 -1.94 -11.76
N ARG A 32 15.92 -2.22 -12.82
CA ARG A 32 15.52 -1.92 -14.20
C ARG A 32 14.38 -2.81 -14.71
N ASP A 33 14.21 -4.00 -14.12
CA ASP A 33 13.27 -5.01 -14.61
C ASP A 33 11.96 -5.06 -13.80
N MET A 34 11.89 -4.36 -12.67
CA MET A 34 10.76 -4.48 -11.74
C MET A 34 10.25 -3.15 -11.19
N CYS A 35 10.77 -2.01 -11.67
CA CYS A 35 10.51 -0.69 -11.10
C CYS A 35 10.15 0.35 -12.17
N ARG A 36 9.69 1.54 -11.74
CA ARG A 36 9.01 2.53 -12.60
C ARG A 36 9.87 3.03 -13.76
N SER A 37 11.19 3.06 -13.62
CA SER A 37 12.10 3.63 -14.63
C SER A 37 13.08 2.58 -15.18
N ALA A 38 13.24 2.57 -16.51
CA ALA A 38 14.36 1.93 -17.19
C ALA A 38 15.64 2.79 -17.15
N ALA A 39 15.62 3.87 -16.35
CA ALA A 39 16.75 4.77 -16.23
C ALA A 39 17.95 4.02 -15.63
N PRO A 40 19.17 4.21 -16.16
CA PRO A 40 20.35 3.58 -15.61
C PRO A 40 20.61 4.11 -14.20
N ASP A 41 20.21 3.33 -13.21
CA ASP A 41 20.55 3.56 -11.82
C ASP A 41 21.97 3.06 -11.54
N ALA A 42 22.77 3.85 -10.82
CA ALA A 42 24.06 3.40 -10.32
C ALA A 42 23.90 2.25 -9.29
N THR A 43 22.77 2.20 -8.57
CA THR A 43 22.42 1.14 -7.63
C THR A 43 21.39 0.19 -8.21
N LEU A 44 21.87 -0.86 -8.90
CA LEU A 44 21.03 -1.85 -9.57
C LEU A 44 20.21 -2.76 -8.64
N ARG A 45 20.37 -2.65 -7.31
CA ARG A 45 19.71 -3.53 -6.33
C ARG A 45 18.96 -2.73 -5.28
N PRO A 46 17.72 -3.11 -4.95
CA PRO A 46 16.97 -2.45 -3.91
C PRO A 46 17.53 -2.72 -2.51
N GLY A 47 17.42 -1.73 -1.64
CA GLY A 47 17.78 -1.85 -0.23
C GLY A 47 16.77 -2.68 0.57
N LYS A 48 16.95 -2.74 1.90
CA LYS A 48 16.04 -3.49 2.81
C LYS A 48 14.58 -3.04 2.69
N PHE A 49 14.36 -1.73 2.53
CA PHE A 49 13.01 -1.13 2.50
C PHE A 49 12.52 -0.81 1.09
N GLY A 50 13.30 -1.12 0.06
CA GLY A 50 12.99 -0.77 -1.32
C GLY A 50 14.05 0.15 -1.91
N HIS A 51 13.64 0.88 -2.94
CA HIS A 51 14.50 1.71 -3.77
C HIS A 51 13.65 2.85 -4.35
N PHE A 52 14.21 4.04 -4.51
CA PHE A 52 13.44 5.24 -4.90
C PHE A 52 12.80 5.13 -6.29
N ASN A 53 13.42 4.40 -7.22
CA ASN A 53 12.85 4.08 -8.52
C ASN A 53 11.70 3.05 -8.48
N CYS A 54 11.49 2.39 -7.34
CA CYS A 54 10.60 1.24 -7.19
C CYS A 54 9.40 1.54 -6.31
N ASP A 55 8.29 0.94 -6.69
CA ASP A 55 7.11 0.87 -5.84
C ASP A 55 7.32 -0.07 -4.64
N PRO A 56 6.69 0.21 -3.47
CA PRO A 56 6.93 -0.57 -2.25
C PRO A 56 6.59 -2.05 -2.40
N SER A 57 7.43 -2.91 -1.83
CA SER A 57 7.06 -4.32 -1.64
C SER A 57 5.99 -4.47 -0.55
N LEU A 58 5.23 -5.57 -0.57
CA LEU A 58 4.29 -5.88 0.52
C LEU A 58 4.99 -5.91 1.90
N SER A 59 6.24 -6.39 1.95
CA SER A 59 7.01 -6.40 3.20
C SER A 59 7.32 -4.99 3.72
N THR A 60 7.57 -4.03 2.82
CA THR A 60 7.74 -2.62 3.18
C THR A 60 6.42 -2.05 3.70
N THR A 61 5.30 -2.31 3.01
CA THR A 61 3.96 -1.91 3.45
C THR A 61 3.64 -2.46 4.84
N SER A 62 3.92 -3.75 5.10
CA SER A 62 3.71 -4.34 6.43
C SER A 62 4.53 -3.65 7.53
N VAL A 63 5.79 -3.27 7.26
CA VAL A 63 6.59 -2.50 8.23
C VAL A 63 5.95 -1.14 8.53
N ILE A 64 5.42 -0.45 7.51
CA ILE A 64 4.72 0.84 7.71
C ILE A 64 3.50 0.64 8.61
N LEU A 65 2.66 -0.35 8.30
CA LEU A 65 1.46 -0.66 9.08
C LEU A 65 1.79 -1.07 10.52
N GLN A 66 2.86 -1.83 10.71
CA GLN A 66 3.38 -2.15 12.04
C GLN A 66 3.75 -0.87 12.81
N ARG A 67 4.48 0.06 12.20
CA ARG A 67 4.86 1.33 12.87
C ARG A 67 3.65 2.20 13.18
N MET A 68 2.65 2.23 12.31
CA MET A 68 1.39 2.91 12.59
C MET A 68 0.70 2.30 13.81
N ALA A 69 0.63 0.97 13.90
CA ALA A 69 0.02 0.28 15.04
C ALA A 69 0.81 0.48 16.34
N GLU A 70 2.14 0.57 16.27
CA GLU A 70 2.98 0.91 17.43
C GLU A 70 2.72 2.33 17.97
N PHE A 71 2.38 3.28 17.09
CA PHE A 71 2.16 4.68 17.46
C PHE A 71 0.71 4.98 17.87
N GLU A 72 -0.26 4.43 17.15
CA GLU A 72 -1.68 4.54 17.43
C GLU A 72 -2.35 3.20 17.08
N PRO A 73 -2.44 2.26 18.06
CA PRO A 73 -2.98 0.92 17.84
C PRO A 73 -4.51 0.89 17.74
N ALA A 74 -5.20 1.89 18.26
CA ALA A 74 -6.67 1.92 18.33
C ALA A 74 -7.25 3.25 17.78
N PRO A 75 -6.94 3.62 16.52
CA PRO A 75 -7.52 4.79 15.90
C PRO A 75 -9.04 4.60 15.74
N ALA A 76 -9.79 5.69 15.69
CA ALA A 76 -11.24 5.63 15.48
C ALA A 76 -11.60 4.97 14.14
N PHE A 77 -10.79 5.24 13.11
CA PHE A 77 -10.88 4.62 11.78
C PHE A 77 -9.56 4.82 11.01
N ILE A 78 -9.46 4.17 9.85
CA ILE A 78 -8.42 4.40 8.85
C ILE A 78 -9.10 4.86 7.56
N LEU A 79 -8.71 6.03 7.05
CA LEU A 79 -9.04 6.46 5.69
C LEU A 79 -7.95 5.94 4.76
N PHE A 80 -8.33 5.12 3.79
CA PHE A 80 -7.41 4.55 2.81
C PHE A 80 -7.72 5.11 1.42
N GLY A 81 -6.86 5.99 0.91
CA GLY A 81 -7.07 6.79 -0.30
C GLY A 81 -7.02 6.02 -1.62
N GLY A 82 -6.58 4.77 -1.61
CA GLY A 82 -6.45 3.95 -2.82
C GLY A 82 -5.04 4.00 -3.41
N ASP A 83 -4.97 3.85 -4.74
CA ASP A 83 -3.74 3.62 -5.51
C ASP A 83 -2.93 2.48 -4.91
N THR A 84 -3.61 1.34 -4.77
CA THR A 84 -3.09 0.13 -4.13
C THR A 84 -2.17 -0.65 -5.05
N PHE A 85 -2.51 -0.73 -6.34
CA PHE A 85 -1.71 -1.46 -7.32
C PHE A 85 -0.49 -0.62 -7.71
N GLY A 86 0.71 -1.18 -7.53
CA GLY A 86 1.94 -0.54 -8.00
C GLY A 86 2.10 -0.61 -9.50
N HIS A 87 3.04 0.17 -10.03
CA HIS A 87 3.51 0.11 -11.40
C HIS A 87 4.34 -1.16 -11.57
N VAL A 88 3.96 -1.99 -12.53
CA VAL A 88 4.58 -3.28 -12.80
C VAL A 88 4.84 -3.42 -14.30
N PRO A 89 5.70 -4.36 -14.73
CA PRO A 89 5.90 -4.64 -16.15
C PRO A 89 4.58 -4.98 -16.86
N PRO A 90 4.40 -4.61 -18.15
CA PRO A 90 3.15 -4.77 -18.89
C PRO A 90 2.58 -6.20 -18.86
N GLU A 91 3.43 -7.23 -18.87
CA GLU A 91 3.01 -8.63 -18.82
C GLU A 91 2.42 -9.06 -17.46
N ARG A 92 2.60 -8.24 -16.43
CA ARG A 92 2.02 -8.42 -15.09
C ARG A 92 0.82 -7.49 -14.85
N GLU A 93 0.55 -6.56 -15.75
CA GLU A 93 -0.54 -5.60 -15.67
C GLU A 93 -1.85 -6.27 -16.09
N SER A 94 -2.72 -6.58 -15.13
CA SER A 94 -3.96 -7.31 -15.40
C SER A 94 -4.98 -7.16 -14.28
N ALA A 95 -6.27 -7.33 -14.58
CA ALA A 95 -7.32 -7.32 -13.56
C ALA A 95 -7.10 -8.33 -12.41
N PRO A 96 -6.61 -9.56 -12.64
CA PRO A 96 -6.18 -10.45 -11.55
C PRO A 96 -5.07 -9.87 -10.68
N SER A 97 -4.06 -9.19 -11.25
CA SER A 97 -2.98 -8.57 -10.49
C SER A 97 -3.49 -7.42 -9.61
N VAL A 98 -4.35 -6.54 -10.15
CA VAL A 98 -5.00 -5.45 -9.39
C VAL A 98 -5.77 -6.03 -8.19
N ARG A 99 -6.65 -7.01 -8.42
CA ARG A 99 -7.40 -7.67 -7.34
C ARG A 99 -6.50 -8.35 -6.30
N LYS A 100 -5.36 -8.92 -6.74
CA LYS A 100 -4.40 -9.55 -5.84
C LYS A 100 -3.74 -8.51 -4.93
N SER A 101 -3.38 -7.33 -5.46
CA SER A 101 -2.84 -6.21 -4.67
C SER A 101 -3.85 -5.70 -3.65
N HIS A 102 -5.12 -5.52 -4.02
CA HIS A 102 -6.19 -5.16 -3.07
C HIS A 102 -6.30 -6.16 -1.93
N ARG A 103 -6.34 -7.46 -2.24
CA ARG A 103 -6.42 -8.51 -1.20
C ARG A 103 -5.19 -8.52 -0.29
N ALA A 104 -4.00 -8.30 -0.84
CA ALA A 104 -2.76 -8.28 -0.08
C ALA A 104 -2.74 -7.12 0.91
N VAL A 105 -3.06 -5.90 0.46
CA VAL A 105 -3.07 -4.71 1.32
C VAL A 105 -4.21 -4.75 2.33
N ALA A 106 -5.41 -5.17 1.93
CA ALA A 106 -6.52 -5.38 2.87
C ALA A 106 -6.18 -6.45 3.92
N GLY A 107 -5.47 -7.52 3.52
CA GLY A 107 -4.97 -8.55 4.43
C GLY A 107 -4.00 -7.98 5.46
N ALA A 108 -3.02 -7.20 5.02
CA ALA A 108 -2.03 -6.57 5.90
C ALA A 108 -2.66 -5.53 6.84
N LEU A 109 -3.59 -4.70 6.34
CA LEU A 109 -4.37 -3.77 7.17
C LEU A 109 -5.15 -4.52 8.25
N ARG A 110 -5.81 -5.62 7.89
CA ARG A 110 -6.57 -6.44 8.85
C ARG A 110 -5.68 -7.16 9.86
N GLU A 111 -4.46 -7.54 9.48
CA GLU A 111 -3.48 -8.14 10.39
C GLU A 111 -3.05 -7.16 11.48
N HIS A 112 -2.75 -5.92 11.11
CA HIS A 112 -2.27 -4.90 12.06
C HIS A 112 -3.40 -4.14 12.78
N PHE A 113 -4.58 -4.03 12.17
CA PHE A 113 -5.73 -3.28 12.68
C PHE A 113 -7.03 -4.12 12.63
N PRO A 114 -7.10 -5.28 13.33
CA PRO A 114 -8.18 -6.25 13.16
C PRO A 114 -9.57 -5.77 13.59
N LYS A 115 -9.64 -4.71 14.40
CA LYS A 115 -10.90 -4.17 14.98
C LYS A 115 -11.22 -2.75 14.52
N THR A 116 -10.41 -2.19 13.62
CA THR A 116 -10.53 -0.80 13.19
C THR A 116 -11.40 -0.70 11.95
N LEU A 117 -12.30 0.29 11.92
CA LEU A 117 -13.07 0.62 10.73
C LEU A 117 -12.15 1.13 9.62
N LEU A 118 -12.20 0.48 8.45
CA LEU A 118 -11.50 0.92 7.25
C LEU A 118 -12.49 1.62 6.31
N LEU A 119 -12.15 2.82 5.86
CA LEU A 119 -12.89 3.59 4.86
C LEU A 119 -12.04 3.68 3.58
N PRO A 120 -12.23 2.76 2.61
CA PRO A 120 -11.44 2.76 1.39
C PRO A 120 -12.03 3.68 0.31
N ALA A 121 -11.15 4.33 -0.44
CA ALA A 121 -11.41 4.91 -1.75
C ALA A 121 -10.65 4.10 -2.83
N LEU A 122 -11.07 4.27 -4.09
CA LEU A 122 -10.36 3.70 -5.24
C LEU A 122 -9.56 4.80 -5.92
N GLY A 123 -8.27 4.56 -6.11
CA GLY A 123 -7.41 5.39 -6.92
C GLY A 123 -7.45 4.98 -8.39
N ASN A 124 -6.80 5.74 -9.27
CA ASN A 124 -6.83 5.48 -10.70
C ASN A 124 -6.08 4.18 -11.08
N HIS A 125 -5.08 3.79 -10.30
CA HIS A 125 -4.37 2.50 -10.45
C HIS A 125 -5.16 1.30 -9.92
N ASP A 126 -6.30 1.50 -9.25
CA ASP A 126 -7.11 0.42 -8.68
C ASP A 126 -8.11 -0.20 -9.68
N THR A 127 -7.97 0.12 -10.96
CA THR A 127 -8.83 -0.38 -12.05
C THR A 127 -8.00 -1.07 -13.13
N TRP A 128 -8.65 -1.92 -13.94
CA TRP A 128 -8.04 -2.51 -15.13
C TRP A 128 -8.99 -2.40 -16.34
N PRO A 129 -8.57 -1.78 -17.46
CA PRO A 129 -7.33 -0.99 -17.59
C PRO A 129 -7.30 0.18 -16.58
N TYR A 130 -6.12 0.72 -16.26
CA TYR A 130 -6.04 1.85 -15.33
C TYR A 130 -6.82 3.04 -15.90
N PHE A 131 -7.45 3.81 -15.02
CA PHE A 131 -8.14 5.01 -15.42
C PHE A 131 -7.11 6.12 -15.68
N ALA A 132 -7.18 6.74 -16.85
CA ALA A 132 -6.48 7.98 -17.17
C ALA A 132 -7.53 8.98 -17.67
N ALA A 133 -7.67 10.09 -16.95
CA ALA A 133 -8.56 11.19 -17.31
C ALA A 133 -7.95 12.08 -18.38
#